data_AF-A0A3B9LVH5-F1
#
_entry.id   AF-A0A3B9LVH5-F1
#
_cell.length_a   1.000
_cell.length_b   1.000
_cell.length_c   1.000
_cell.angle_alpha   90.00
_cell.angle_beta   90.00
_cell.angle_gamma   90.00
#
_symmetry.space_group_name_H-M   'P 1'
#
loop_
_entity.id
_entity.type
_entity.pdbx_description
1 polymer ?
#
loop_
_entity_poly.entity_id
_entity_poly.type
_entity_poly.pdbx_seq_one_letter_code
_entity_poly.pdbx_strand_id
1 'polypeptide(L)' 'MAAWQSRFRFQTLFVLIQYFGYLRRNPDDPPEPSLDFQGYNFWLAKLNQFNGNFINAEMVKAFITSGEYRQRFGP' A
#
# COMPACT_ATOMS: atom_id res chain seq x y z
N MET A 1 -13.05 -24.47 -4.45
CA MET A 1 -11.86 -23.82 -3.85
C MET A 1 -11.32 -22.69 -4.74
N ALA A 2 -12.05 -21.58 -4.90
CA ALA A 2 -11.64 -20.47 -5.81
C ALA A 2 -11.73 -19.05 -5.18
N ALA A 3 -12.49 -18.88 -4.08
CA ALA A 3 -12.69 -17.57 -3.46
C ALA A 3 -11.42 -16.97 -2.81
N TRP A 4 -10.53 -17.83 -2.27
CA TRP A 4 -9.30 -17.40 -1.60
C TRP A 4 -8.29 -16.74 -2.56
N GLN A 5 -8.16 -17.26 -3.78
CA GLN A 5 -7.21 -16.71 -4.78
C GLN A 5 -7.64 -15.36 -5.33
N SER A 6 -8.95 -15.11 -5.50
CA SER A 6 -9.44 -13.81 -5.99
C SER A 6 -9.28 -12.71 -4.96
N ARG A 7 -9.52 -12.99 -3.66
CA ARG A 7 -9.36 -12.01 -2.58
C ARG A 7 -7.91 -11.57 -2.42
N PHE A 8 -6.96 -12.51 -2.49
CA PHE A 8 -5.54 -12.18 -2.36
C PHE A 8 -5.05 -11.27 -3.50
N ARG A 9 -5.39 -11.60 -4.76
CA ARG A 9 -5.05 -10.77 -5.93
C ARG A 9 -5.62 -9.35 -5.82
N PHE A 10 -6.87 -9.21 -5.37
CA PHE A 10 -7.48 -7.90 -5.18
C PHE A 10 -6.72 -7.07 -4.14
N GLN A 11 -6.36 -7.64 -3.00
CA GLN A 11 -5.62 -6.93 -1.95
C GLN A 11 -4.21 -6.53 -2.43
N THR A 12 -3.50 -7.44 -3.10
CA THR A 12 -2.20 -7.17 -3.72
C THR A 12 -2.28 -6.00 -4.70
N LEU A 13 -3.27 -6.00 -5.60
CA LEU A 13 -3.49 -4.93 -6.58
C LEU A 13 -3.92 -3.63 -5.91
N PHE A 14 -4.76 -3.70 -4.88
CA PHE A 14 -5.19 -2.52 -4.14
C PHE A 14 -3.99 -1.79 -3.52
N VAL A 15 -3.12 -2.51 -2.81
CA VAL A 15 -1.90 -1.90 -2.24
C VAL A 15 -1.02 -1.30 -3.34
N LEU A 16 -0.85 -2.01 -4.46
CA LEU A 16 -0.05 -1.51 -5.59
C LEU A 16 -0.60 -0.19 -6.15
N ILE A 17 -1.91 -0.07 -6.33
CA ILE A 17 -2.54 1.14 -6.84
C ILE A 17 -2.39 2.31 -5.85
N GLN A 18 -2.29 2.06 -4.54
CA GLN A 18 -2.01 3.13 -3.56
C GLN A 18 -0.62 3.74 -3.78
N TYR A 19 0.40 2.91 -4.05
CA TYR A 19 1.75 3.37 -4.39
C TYR A 19 1.74 4.21 -5.66
N PHE A 20 1.07 3.75 -6.72
CA PHE A 20 0.99 4.50 -7.97
C PHE A 20 0.19 5.80 -7.84
N GLY A 21 -0.98 5.74 -7.20
CA GLY A 21 -1.89 6.88 -7.10
C GLY A 21 -1.38 7.98 -6.17
N TYR A 22 -0.81 7.62 -5.02
CA TYR A 22 -0.39 8.60 -4.02
C TYR A 22 1.10 8.92 -4.11
N LEU A 23 1.97 7.91 -4.26
CA LEU A 23 3.42 8.09 -4.23
C LEU A 23 4.04 8.18 -5.62
N ARG A 24 3.31 7.89 -6.70
CA ARG A 24 3.80 7.94 -8.09
C ARG A 24 5.13 7.19 -8.28
N ARG A 25 5.26 6.01 -7.67
CA ARG A 25 6.45 5.15 -7.77
C ARG A 25 6.09 3.68 -7.59
N ASN A 26 6.98 2.79 -8.01
CA ASN A 26 6.92 1.39 -7.63
C ASN A 26 7.25 1.23 -6.13
N PRO A 27 6.75 0.16 -5.48
CA PRO A 27 6.99 -0.01 -4.05
C PRO A 27 8.46 -0.28 -3.67
N ASP A 28 9.24 -0.83 -4.60
CA ASP A 28 10.67 -1.09 -4.53
C ASP A 28 11.55 0.05 -5.07
N ASP A 29 10.96 1.10 -5.65
CA ASP A 29 11.75 2.27 -6.04
C ASP A 29 12.28 3.02 -4.79
N PRO A 30 13.43 3.71 -4.90
CA PRO A 30 13.85 4.69 -3.89
C PRO A 30 12.70 5.66 -3.53
N PRO A 31 12.53 6.05 -2.25
CA PRO A 31 13.50 5.98 -1.15
C PRO A 31 13.41 4.73 -0.28
N GLU A 32 12.90 3.60 -0.80
CA GLU A 32 12.93 2.33 -0.08
C GLU A 32 14.39 1.97 0.30
N PRO A 33 14.74 1.80 1.60
CA PRO A 33 16.13 1.60 2.02
C PRO A 33 16.79 0.30 1.52
N SER A 34 16.03 -0.78 1.41
CA SER A 34 16.45 -2.13 1.03
C SER A 34 16.00 -2.56 -0.37
N LEU A 35 15.13 -1.79 -1.04
CA LEU A 35 14.51 -2.08 -2.33
C LEU A 35 13.81 -3.46 -2.37
N ASP A 36 13.35 -3.94 -1.22
CA ASP A 36 12.88 -5.32 -0.99
C ASP A 36 11.39 -5.41 -0.67
N PHE A 37 10.62 -4.38 -1.05
CA PHE A 37 9.17 -4.33 -0.87
C PHE A 37 8.69 -4.37 0.60
N GLN A 38 9.54 -4.06 1.59
CA GLN A 38 9.13 -4.09 3.01
C GLN A 38 7.87 -3.26 3.29
N GLY A 39 7.82 -2.02 2.78
CA GLY A 39 6.63 -1.18 2.91
C GLY A 39 5.39 -1.79 2.27
N TYR A 40 5.52 -2.39 1.09
CA TYR A 40 4.42 -3.04 0.39
C TYR A 40 3.89 -4.24 1.18
N ASN A 41 4.80 -5.10 1.66
CA ASN A 41 4.45 -6.27 2.46
C ASN A 41 3.80 -5.88 3.79
N PHE A 42 4.26 -4.81 4.42
CA PHE A 42 3.64 -4.23 5.61
C PHE A 42 2.17 -3.83 5.34
N TRP A 43 1.92 -3.06 4.28
CA TRP A 43 0.56 -2.61 3.94
C TRP A 43 -0.35 -3.76 3.51
N LEU A 44 0.18 -4.75 2.79
CA LEU A 44 -0.56 -5.95 2.43
C LEU A 44 -0.94 -6.78 3.67
N ALA A 45 0.00 -6.97 4.60
CA ALA A 45 -0.27 -7.65 5.87
C ALA A 45 -1.33 -6.91 6.69
N LYS A 46 -1.22 -5.58 6.79
CA LYS A 46 -2.21 -4.74 7.49
C LYS A 46 -3.59 -4.87 6.85
N LEU A 47 -3.71 -4.77 5.53
CA LEU A 47 -4.99 -4.93 4.83
C LEU A 47 -5.62 -6.31 5.07
N ASN A 48 -4.80 -7.37 5.05
CA ASN A 48 -5.25 -8.73 5.36
C ASN A 48 -5.76 -8.86 6.80
N GLN A 49 -5.10 -8.24 7.78
CA GLN A 49 -5.53 -8.25 9.19
C GLN A 49 -6.93 -7.62 9.37
N PHE A 50 -7.27 -6.63 8.56
CA PHE A 50 -8.59 -5.99 8.54
C PHE A 50 -9.55 -6.58 7.52
N ASN A 51 -9.29 -7.81 7.04
CA ASN A 51 -10.15 -8.52 6.06
C ASN A 51 -10.45 -7.71 4.79
N GLY A 52 -9.49 -6.90 4.32
CA GLY A 52 -9.66 -6.04 3.15
C GLY A 52 -10.36 -4.71 3.43
N ASN A 53 -10.74 -4.42 4.68
CA ASN A 53 -11.29 -3.13 5.05
C ASN A 53 -10.18 -2.07 5.16
N PHE A 54 -9.96 -1.34 4.07
CA PHE A 54 -8.93 -0.31 3.96
C PHE A 54 -9.17 0.91 4.86
N ILE A 55 -10.42 1.16 5.28
CA ILE A 55 -10.78 2.23 6.21
C ILE A 55 -10.26 1.87 7.59
N ASN A 56 -10.57 0.66 8.07
CA ASN A 56 -10.08 0.16 9.36
C ASN A 56 -8.55 -0.04 9.35
N ALA A 57 -7.96 -0.40 8.21
CA ALA A 57 -6.50 -0.44 8.03
C ALA A 57 -5.85 0.96 7.92
N GLU A 58 -6.65 2.03 7.90
CA GLU A 58 -6.24 3.43 7.76
C GLU A 58 -5.31 3.71 6.57
N MET A 59 -5.45 2.96 5.48
CA MET A 59 -4.47 2.99 4.39
C MET A 59 -4.42 4.35 3.69
N VAL A 60 -5.56 4.83 3.17
CA VAL A 60 -5.60 6.10 2.40
C VAL A 60 -5.08 7.27 3.22
N LYS A 61 -5.50 7.37 4.49
CA LYS A 61 -5.03 8.40 5.41
C LYS A 61 -3.52 8.33 5.61
N ALA A 62 -2.97 7.14 5.82
CA ALA A 62 -1.53 6.97 6.03
C ALA A 62 -0.70 7.33 4.80
N PHE A 63 -1.15 7.02 3.59
CA PHE A 63 -0.45 7.41 2.37
C PHE A 63 -0.42 8.94 2.18
N ILE A 64 -1.57 9.62 2.31
CA ILE A 64 -1.66 11.09 2.13
C ILE A 64 -0.93 11.86 3.25
N THR A 65 -0.94 11.34 4.47
CA THR A 65 -0.27 11.99 5.62
C THR A 65 1.19 11.57 5.78
N SER A 66 1.69 10.64 4.96
CA SER A 66 3.08 10.20 5.00
C SER A 66 4.05 11.38 4.79
N GLY A 67 5.25 11.25 5.33
CA GLY A 67 6.31 12.23 5.10
C GLY A 67 6.64 12.36 3.61
N GLU A 68 6.74 11.22 2.91
CA GLU A 68 7.02 11.17 1.47
C GLU A 68 5.97 11.91 0.64
N TYR A 69 4.68 11.64 0.85
CA TYR A 69 3.61 12.32 0.11
C TYR A 69 3.64 13.82 0.36
N ARG A 70 3.73 14.25 1.62
CA ARG A 70 3.75 15.67 1.97
C ARG A 70 4.97 16.40 1.40
N GLN A 71 6.15 15.77 1.46
CA GLN A 71 7.38 16.36 0.91
C GLN A 71 7.36 16.51 -0.60
N ARG A 72 6.72 15.56 -1.32
CA ARG A 72 6.71 15.55 -2.79
C ARG A 72 5.52 16.28 -3.41
N PHE A 73 4.36 16.24 -2.74
CA PHE A 73 3.07 16.64 -3.31
C PHE A 73 2.16 17.43 -2.33
N GLY A 74 2.57 17.62 -1.08
CA GLY A 74 1.83 18.45 -0.14
C GLY A 74 1.95 19.95 -0.49
N PRO A 75 1.04 20.79 0.03
CA PRO A 75 1.17 22.25 -0.06
C PRO A 75 2.40 22.77 0.69
#